data_AF-A0A969W035-F1
#
_entry.id   AF-A0A969W035-F1
#
_cell.length_a   1.000
_cell.length_b   1.000
_cell.length_c   1.000
_cell.angle_alpha   90.00
_cell.angle_beta   90.00
_cell.angle_gamma   90.00
#
_symmetry.space_group_name_H-M   'P 1'
#
loop_
_entity.id
_entity.type
_entity.pdbx_description
1 polymer ?
#
loop_
_entity_poly.entity_id
_entity_poly.type
_entity_poly.pdbx_seq_one_letter_code
_entity_poly.pdbx_strand_id
1 'polypeptide(L)' 'MVGAIAVLIILLAAVGISTYFIRDIVRRMAQLRFAIAEMADGNFDIVLPGLDRKDELGEISDVIDALVEAPAELRRDRL' A
#
# COMPACT_ATOMS: atom_id res chain seq x y z
N MET A 1 28.18 32.26 -4.02
CA MET A 1 28.40 30.90 -3.47
C MET A 1 27.23 30.44 -2.60
N VAL A 2 26.75 31.25 -1.63
CA VAL A 2 25.61 30.88 -0.75
C VAL A 2 24.34 30.47 -1.51
N GLY A 3 23.97 31.21 -2.57
CA GLY A 3 22.80 30.85 -3.39
C GLY A 3 22.91 29.49 -4.08
N ALA A 4 24.10 29.11 -4.57
CA ALA A 4 24.32 27.81 -5.20
C ALA A 4 24.22 26.65 -4.20
N ILE A 5 24.72 26.86 -2.98
CA ILE A 5 24.61 25.89 -1.88
C ILE A 5 23.15 25.71 -1.47
N ALA A 6 22.38 26.80 -1.34
CA ALA A 6 20.97 26.73 -1.00
C ALA A 6 20.15 25.95 -2.04
N VAL A 7 20.40 26.20 -3.34
CA VAL A 7 19.75 25.46 -4.43
C VAL A 7 20.10 23.97 -4.37
N LEU A 8 21.38 23.62 -4.14
CA LEU A 8 21.80 22.23 -4.03
C LEU A 8 21.10 21.50 -2.87
N ILE A 9 20.99 22.15 -1.71
CA ILE A 9 20.30 21.57 -0.54
C ILE A 9 18.82 21.32 -0.84
N ILE A 10 18.14 22.27 -1.48
CA ILE A 10 16.72 22.12 -1.86
C ILE A 10 16.54 20.95 -2.83
N LEU A 11 17.42 20.82 -3.83
CA LEU A 11 17.37 19.71 -4.78
C LEU A 11 17.58 18.35 -4.10
N LEU A 12 18.58 18.25 -3.20
CA LEU A 12 18.83 17.03 -2.45
C LEU A 12 17.68 16.67 -1.52
N ALA A 13 17.09 17.67 -0.84
CA ALA A 13 15.92 17.47 -0.01
C ALA A 13 14.71 16.99 -0.84
N ALA A 14 14.46 17.63 -1.99
CA ALA A 14 13.37 17.24 -2.89
C ALA A 14 13.53 15.80 -3.39
N VAL A 15 14.74 15.39 -3.79
CA VAL A 15 15.03 14.01 -4.20
C VAL A 15 14.88 13.04 -3.03
N GLY A 16 15.41 13.39 -1.85
CA GLY A 16 15.31 12.56 -0.65
C GLY A 16 13.86 12.32 -0.22
N ILE A 17 13.06 13.39 -0.16
CA ILE A 17 11.63 13.32 0.17
C ILE A 17 10.88 12.51 -0.89
N SER A 18 11.09 12.80 -2.18
CA SER A 18 10.38 12.11 -3.26
C SER A 18 10.69 10.61 -3.27
N THR A 19 11.96 10.23 -3.14
CA THR A 19 12.36 8.82 -3.14
C THR A 19 11.85 8.06 -1.91
N TYR A 20 11.75 8.73 -0.75
CA TYR A 20 11.14 8.17 0.45
C TYR A 20 9.66 7.84 0.22
N PHE A 21 8.87 8.81 -0.27
CA PHE A 21 7.44 8.60 -0.53
C PHE A 21 7.17 7.56 -1.61
N ILE A 22 7.94 7.57 -2.71
CA ILE A 22 7.80 6.57 -3.78
C ILE A 22 8.04 5.16 -3.23
N ARG A 23 9.10 4.97 -2.42
CA ARG A 23 9.40 3.66 -1.84
C ARG A 23 8.31 3.19 -0.89
N ASP A 24 7.75 4.08 -0.09
CA ASP A 24 6.64 3.76 0.80
C ASP A 24 5.40 3.29 0.01
N ILE A 25 4.99 4.04 -1.01
CA ILE A 25 3.83 3.69 -1.85
C ILE A 25 4.05 2.37 -2.60
N VAL A 26 5.20 2.19 -3.25
CA VAL A 26 5.52 0.98 -4.01
C VAL A 26 5.49 -0.26 -3.11
N ARG A 27 6.07 -0.16 -1.91
CA ARG A 27 6.05 -1.26 -0.93
C ARG A 27 4.63 -1.67 -0.57
N ARG A 28 3.73 -0.70 -0.37
CA ARG A 28 2.34 -0.96 0.00
C ARG A 28 1.52 -1.54 -1.14
N MET A 29 1.70 -1.02 -2.35
CA MET A 29 1.10 -1.61 -3.55
C MET A 29 1.52 -3.06 -3.75
N ALA A 30 2.79 -3.39 -3.50
CA ALA A 30 3.26 -4.77 -3.54
C ALA A 30 2.60 -5.66 -2.48
N GLN A 31 2.34 -5.12 -1.29
CA GLN A 31 1.65 -5.83 -0.21
C GLN A 31 0.18 -6.10 -0.53
N LEU A 32 -0.57 -5.11 -1.03
CA LEU A 32 -1.96 -5.31 -1.45
C LEU A 32 -2.04 -6.33 -2.61
N ARG A 33 -1.13 -6.21 -3.58
CA ARG A 33 -1.01 -7.21 -4.66
C ARG A 33 -0.77 -8.61 -4.12
N PHE A 34 0.11 -8.75 -3.12
CA PHE A 34 0.39 -10.05 -2.50
C PHE A 34 -0.87 -10.62 -1.84
N ALA A 35 -1.59 -9.81 -1.06
CA ALA A 35 -2.83 -10.26 -0.43
C ALA A 35 -3.89 -10.71 -1.43
N ILE A 36 -4.09 -9.95 -2.51
CA ILE A 36 -5.02 -10.33 -3.58
C ILE A 36 -4.58 -11.62 -4.28
N ALA A 37 -3.27 -11.81 -4.49
CA ALA A 37 -2.75 -13.04 -5.10
C ALA A 37 -2.99 -14.27 -4.20
N GLU A 38 -2.74 -14.16 -2.90
CA GLU A 38 -3.03 -15.23 -1.94
C GLU A 38 -4.51 -15.60 -1.92
N MET A 39 -5.41 -14.59 -1.93
CA MET A 39 -6.85 -14.84 -2.03
C MET A 39 -7.24 -15.54 -3.33
N ALA A 40 -6.60 -15.20 -4.46
CA ALA A 40 -6.85 -15.85 -5.75
C ALA A 40 -6.40 -17.32 -5.75
N ASP A 41 -5.34 -17.65 -5.01
CA ASP A 41 -4.87 -19.03 -4.78
C ASP A 41 -5.69 -19.77 -3.70
N GLY A 42 -6.69 -19.11 -3.11
CA GLY A 42 -7.58 -19.67 -2.10
C GLY A 42 -7.04 -19.63 -0.68
N ASN A 43 -5.93 -18.90 -0.43
CA ASN A 43 -5.40 -18.66 0.89
C ASN A 43 -5.98 -17.38 1.50
N PHE A 44 -6.80 -17.53 2.52
CA PHE A 44 -7.46 -16.44 3.25
C PHE A 44 -6.92 -16.25 4.67
N ASP A 45 -5.97 -17.07 5.11
CA ASP A 45 -5.33 -16.93 6.42
C ASP A 45 -4.12 -15.99 6.32
N ILE A 46 -4.36 -14.79 5.81
CA ILE A 46 -3.32 -13.78 5.55
C ILE A 46 -3.53 -12.56 6.42
N VAL A 47 -2.43 -12.02 6.95
CA VAL A 47 -2.46 -10.76 7.71
C VAL A 47 -2.28 -9.60 6.75
N LEU A 48 -3.31 -8.77 6.60
CA LEU A 48 -3.27 -7.59 5.75
C LEU A 48 -2.43 -6.48 6.39
N PRO A 49 -1.37 -6.00 5.71
CA PRO A 49 -0.60 -4.87 6.20
C PRO A 49 -1.32 -3.56 5.85
N GLY A 50 -1.40 -2.63 6.81
CA GLY A 50 -1.93 -1.28 6.58
C GLY A 50 -3.34 -1.02 7.10
N LEU A 51 -3.94 -1.94 7.85
CA LEU A 51 -5.24 -1.79 8.53
C LEU A 51 -5.28 -0.64 9.55
N ASP A 52 -4.12 -0.14 9.99
CA ASP A 52 -4.01 0.97 10.93
C ASP A 52 -3.96 2.35 10.26
N ARG A 53 -3.96 2.40 8.92
CA ARG A 53 -3.81 3.66 8.17
C ARG A 53 -5.13 4.38 7.98
N LYS A 54 -5.03 5.71 7.90
CA LYS A 54 -6.17 6.62 7.76
C LYS A 54 -6.21 7.33 6.40
N ASP A 55 -5.52 6.79 5.41
CA ASP A 55 -5.49 7.31 4.04
C ASP A 55 -6.17 6.33 3.08
N GLU A 56 -6.17 6.66 1.79
CA GLU A 56 -6.86 5.89 0.74
C GLU A 56 -6.35 4.44 0.66
N LEU A 57 -5.09 4.20 1.03
CA LEU A 57 -4.53 2.85 1.06
C LEU A 57 -4.99 2.06 2.30
N GLY A 58 -5.29 2.75 3.40
CA GLY A 58 -5.99 2.16 4.55
C GLY A 58 -7.40 1.74 4.19
N GLU A 59 -8.16 2.62 3.52
CA GLU A 59 -9.53 2.31 3.07
C GLU A 59 -9.57 1.09 2.14
N ILE A 60 -8.60 0.93 1.24
CA ILE A 60 -8.50 -0.28 0.41
C ILE A 60 -8.15 -1.52 1.25
N SER A 61 -7.32 -1.37 2.28
CA SER A 61 -6.98 -2.48 3.19
C SER A 61 -8.22 -2.96 3.94
N ASP A 62 -9.06 -2.04 4.42
CA ASP A 62 -10.33 -2.35 5.09
C ASP A 62 -11.31 -3.10 4.15
N VAL A 63 -11.39 -2.68 2.89
CA VAL A 63 -12.22 -3.36 1.88
C VAL A 63 -11.73 -4.80 1.65
N ILE A 64 -10.41 -5.01 1.57
CA ILE A 64 -9.83 -6.33 1.37
C ILE A 64 -10.03 -7.21 2.61
N ASP A 65 -9.94 -6.65 3.82
CA ASP A 65 -10.18 -7.37 5.07
C ASP A 65 -11.61 -7.91 5.12
N ALA A 66 -12.59 -7.08 4.76
CA ALA A 66 -13.98 -7.50 4.65
C ALA A 66 -14.22 -8.61 3.59
N LEU A 67 -13.41 -8.65 2.52
CA LEU A 67 -13.44 -9.72 1.52
C LEU A 67 -12.86 -11.04 2.05
N VAL A 68 -11.82 -10.97 2.89
CA VAL A 68 -11.22 -12.13 3.56
C VAL A 68 -12.21 -12.75 4.55
N GLU A 69 -12.88 -11.92 5.35
CA GLU A 69 -13.87 -12.34 6.35
C GLU A 69 -15.19 -12.82 5.72
N ALA A 70 -15.46 -12.50 4.46
CA ALA A 70 -16.72 -12.83 3.81
C ALA A 70 -16.98 -14.35 3.74
N PRO A 71 -18.23 -14.81 3.98
CA PRO A 71 -18.60 -16.22 3.86
C PRO A 71 -18.26 -16.79 2.48
N ALA A 72 -17.85 -18.06 2.43
CA ALA A 72 -17.43 -18.73 1.20
C ALA A 72 -18.47 -18.67 0.06
N GLU A 73 -19.74 -18.66 0.44
CA GLU A 73 -20.89 -18.58 -0.45
C GLU A 73 -21.11 -17.18 -1.05
N LEU A 74 -20.84 -16.10 -0.32
CA LEU A 74 -20.84 -14.72 -0.84
C LEU A 74 -19.66 -14.44 -1.78
N ARG A 75 -18.57 -15.21 -1.67
CA ARG A 75 -17.38 -15.05 -2.52
C ARG A 75 -17.59 -15.57 -3.95
N ARG A 76 -18.48 -16.56 -4.16
CA ARG A 76 -18.75 -17.13 -5.51
C ARG A 76 -19.60 -16.22 -6.40
N ASP A 77 -20.50 -15.44 -5.82
CA ASP A 77 -21.43 -14.60 -6.60
C ASP A 77 -20.84 -13.26 -7.06
N ARG A 78 -19.64 -12.89 -6.58
CA ARG A 78 -18.97 -11.62 -6.93
C ARG A 78 -17.79 -11.74 -7.89
N LEU A 79 -17.39 -12.95 -8.28
CA LEU A 79 -16.32 -13.22 -9.26
C LEU A 79 -16.93 -13.64 -10.60
#